data_AF-A0A0D0BJR8-F1
#
_entry.id   AF-A0A0D0BJR8-F1
#
_cell.length_a   1.000
_cell.length_b   1.000
_cell.length_c   1.000
_cell.angle_alpha   90.00
_cell.angle_beta   90.00
_cell.angle_gamma   90.00
#
_symmetry.space_group_name_H-M   'P 1'
#
loop_
_entity.id
_entity.type
_entity.pdbx_description
1 polymer ?
#
loop_
_entity_poly.entity_id
_entity_poly.type
_entity_poly.pdbx_seq_one_letter_code
_entity_poly.pdbx_strand_id
1 'polypeptide(L)'
;MIWAAIVQYYIYKTNPCGHYAATCKDAKKNPLVSPLNVWIQSGSYVLIAFSEIFASITGLEYAFTKAPTNMRSLVMSVFFFMSAASAAIGEAFVSLSLDPLLVWNYAISAILAAVGGILFWIAVRKLDSEEDKLNNLTSGHFESK
;
A
#
# COMPACT_ATOMS: atom_id res chain seq x y z
N MET A 1 7.48 0.01 -1.11
CA MET A 1 7.92 -1.41 -1.15
C MET A 1 9.29 -1.62 -1.82
N ILE A 2 9.64 -0.90 -2.90
CA ILE A 2 10.97 -1.02 -3.55
C ILE A 2 12.14 -0.81 -2.57
N TRP A 3 12.07 0.23 -1.72
CA TRP A 3 13.10 0.48 -0.69
C TRP A 3 13.31 -0.74 0.22
N ALA A 4 12.23 -1.33 0.72
CA ALA A 4 12.28 -2.52 1.57
C ALA A 4 12.88 -3.74 0.84
N ALA A 5 12.55 -3.94 -0.44
CA ALA A 5 13.12 -5.01 -1.26
C ALA A 5 14.64 -4.85 -1.42
N ILE A 6 15.12 -3.63 -1.67
CA ILE A 6 16.55 -3.32 -1.80
C ILE A 6 17.27 -3.57 -0.48
N VAL A 7 16.74 -3.04 0.63
CA VAL A 7 17.33 -3.24 1.97
C VAL A 7 17.38 -4.73 2.31
N GLN A 8 16.30 -5.47 2.07
CA GLN A 8 16.24 -6.91 2.32
C GLN A 8 17.25 -7.69 1.46
N TYR A 9 17.44 -7.31 0.20
CA TYR A 9 18.46 -7.89 -0.67
C TYR A 9 19.87 -7.68 -0.11
N TYR A 10 20.19 -6.47 0.36
CA TYR A 10 21.48 -6.19 0.98
C TYR A 10 21.66 -6.94 2.31
N ILE A 11 20.61 -7.08 3.12
CA ILE A 11 20.64 -7.88 4.36
C ILE A 11 21.04 -9.33 4.06
N TYR A 12 20.43 -9.97 3.06
CA TYR A 12 20.81 -11.35 2.68
C TYR A 12 22.22 -11.45 2.08
N LYS A 13 22.68 -10.43 1.38
CA LYS A 13 24.03 -10.43 0.78
C LYS A 13 25.15 -10.27 1.81
N THR A 14 24.92 -9.49 2.88
CA THR A 14 25.93 -9.19 3.89
C THR A 14 25.86 -10.08 5.13
N ASN A 15 24.80 -10.89 5.28
CA ASN A 15 24.69 -11.82 6.40
C ASN A 15 25.59 -13.06 6.16
N PRO A 16 26.40 -13.50 7.15
CA PRO A 16 27.20 -14.73 7.06
C PRO A 16 26.38 -16.00 6.76
N CYS A 17 25.07 -15.98 7.01
CA CYS A 17 24.16 -17.10 6.78
C CYS A 17 23.35 -16.99 5.48
N GLY A 18 23.67 -16.00 4.64
CA GLY A 18 23.05 -15.77 3.34
C GLY A 18 21.54 -15.54 3.42
N HIS A 19 20.79 -16.41 2.75
CA HIS A 19 19.35 -16.28 2.55
C HIS A 19 18.47 -16.75 3.72
N TYR A 20 19.06 -17.32 4.78
CA TYR A 20 18.37 -17.79 5.98
C TYR A 20 18.73 -16.94 7.20
N ALA A 21 18.62 -15.63 7.06
CA ALA A 21 19.03 -14.66 8.08
C ALA A 21 18.19 -14.75 9.37
N ALA A 22 16.93 -15.18 9.31
CA ALA A 22 16.03 -15.27 10.46
C ALA A 22 16.25 -16.52 11.32
N THR A 23 16.78 -17.61 10.76
CA THR A 23 16.98 -18.88 11.47
C THR A 23 18.43 -19.13 11.88
N CYS A 24 19.36 -18.29 11.42
CA CYS A 24 20.77 -18.50 11.70
C CYS A 24 21.16 -18.17 13.12
N LYS A 25 21.69 -19.17 13.83
CA LYS A 25 22.21 -19.04 15.19
C LYS A 25 23.59 -19.67 15.30
N ASP A 26 24.45 -19.04 16.09
CA ASP A 26 25.78 -19.57 16.42
C ASP A 26 25.64 -20.86 17.25
N ALA A 27 26.75 -21.59 17.46
CA ALA A 27 26.84 -22.73 18.38
C ALA A 27 26.37 -22.39 19.81
N LYS A 28 26.37 -21.09 20.17
CA LYS A 28 25.85 -20.54 21.44
C LYS A 28 24.38 -20.07 21.39
N LYS A 29 23.64 -20.39 20.31
CA LYS A 29 22.25 -19.95 20.04
C LYS A 29 22.05 -18.44 19.86
N ASN A 30 23.09 -17.64 19.68
CA ASN A 30 22.98 -16.21 19.40
C ASN A 30 22.62 -15.97 17.92
N PRO A 31 21.68 -15.06 17.59
CA PRO A 31 21.34 -14.76 16.21
C PRO A 31 22.53 -14.11 15.49
N LEU A 32 22.94 -14.66 14.34
CA LEU A 32 23.93 -13.99 13.48
C LEU A 32 23.20 -12.96 12.63
N VAL A 33 23.46 -11.69 12.92
CA VAL A 33 22.85 -10.55 12.25
C VAL A 33 23.80 -9.92 11.24
N SER A 34 23.22 -9.30 10.22
CA SER A 34 23.96 -8.46 9.29
C SER A 34 24.53 -7.23 10.01
N PRO A 35 25.75 -6.75 9.68
CA PRO A 35 26.36 -5.56 10.28
C PRO A 35 25.71 -4.23 9.82
N LEU A 36 24.57 -4.29 9.13
CA LEU A 36 23.86 -3.11 8.64
C LEU A 36 23.17 -2.35 9.77
N ASN A 37 23.22 -1.02 9.69
CA ASN A 37 22.52 -0.15 10.62
C ASN A 37 21.00 -0.21 10.41
N VAL A 38 20.24 -0.39 11.50
CA VAL A 38 18.76 -0.42 11.49
C VAL A 38 18.14 0.85 10.90
N TRP A 39 18.82 1.99 11.03
CA TRP A 39 18.35 3.26 10.50
C TRP A 39 18.13 3.27 8.98
N ILE A 40 18.73 2.36 8.23
CA ILE A 40 18.49 2.24 6.77
C ILE A 40 17.03 1.87 6.46
N GLN A 41 16.32 1.22 7.40
CA GLN A 41 14.89 0.92 7.26
C GLN A 41 14.00 2.16 7.41
N SER A 42 14.49 3.25 8.00
CA SER A 42 13.71 4.48 8.19
C SER A 42 13.12 5.02 6.88
N GLY A 43 13.84 4.88 5.77
CA GLY A 43 13.38 5.31 4.45
C GLY A 43 12.05 4.66 4.03
N SER A 44 11.81 3.38 4.36
CA SER A 44 10.52 2.75 4.04
C SER A 44 9.37 3.34 4.84
N TYR A 45 9.59 3.69 6.11
CA TYR A 45 8.54 4.29 6.95
C TYR A 45 8.19 5.70 6.49
N VAL A 46 9.20 6.50 6.14
CA VAL A 46 8.99 7.86 5.60
C VAL A 46 8.17 7.83 4.31
N LEU A 47 8.52 6.93 3.38
CA LEU A 47 7.81 6.81 2.10
C LEU A 47 6.36 6.33 2.27
N ILE A 48 6.11 5.40 3.19
CA ILE A 48 4.74 4.95 3.49
C ILE A 48 3.92 6.08 4.10
N ALA A 49 4.48 6.84 5.04
CA ALA A 49 3.78 7.97 5.65
C ALA A 49 3.34 9.02 4.61
N PHE A 50 4.22 9.38 3.67
CA PHE A 50 3.83 10.28 2.58
C PHE A 50 2.72 9.68 1.70
N SER A 51 2.85 8.40 1.34
CA SER A 51 1.82 7.72 0.54
C SER A 51 0.46 7.70 1.25
N GLU A 52 0.44 7.50 2.56
CA GLU A 52 -0.77 7.43 3.35
C GLU A 52 -1.45 8.80 3.46
N ILE A 53 -0.67 9.87 3.67
CA ILE A 53 -1.19 11.25 3.66
C ILE A 53 -1.86 11.55 2.32
N PHE A 54 -1.19 11.27 1.21
CA PHE A 54 -1.75 11.57 -0.11
C PHE A 54 -2.95 10.71 -0.45
N ALA A 55 -2.95 9.41 -0.15
CA ALA A 55 -4.06 8.53 -0.55
C ALA A 55 -5.26 8.58 0.41
N SER A 56 -5.00 8.57 1.72
CA SER A 56 -6.06 8.44 2.73
C SER A 56 -6.83 9.76 2.91
N ILE A 57 -6.12 10.87 3.10
CA ILE A 57 -6.77 12.17 3.37
C ILE A 57 -7.55 12.64 2.14
N THR A 58 -6.91 12.66 0.97
CA THR A 58 -7.58 13.10 -0.26
C THR A 58 -8.69 12.15 -0.67
N GLY A 59 -8.51 10.84 -0.49
CA GLY A 59 -9.53 9.84 -0.81
C GLY A 59 -10.79 9.99 0.05
N LEU A 60 -10.62 10.22 1.36
CA LEU A 60 -11.73 10.46 2.28
C LEU A 60 -12.46 11.77 1.96
N GLU A 61 -11.73 12.85 1.68
CA GLU A 61 -12.31 14.14 1.32
C GLU A 61 -13.05 14.07 -0.03
N TYR A 62 -12.45 13.41 -1.03
CA TYR A 62 -13.08 13.18 -2.32
C TYR A 62 -14.35 12.33 -2.20
N ALA A 63 -14.31 11.24 -1.43
CA ALA A 63 -15.48 10.40 -1.18
C ALA A 63 -16.60 11.18 -0.48
N PHE A 64 -16.27 12.05 0.48
CA PHE A 64 -17.27 12.85 1.19
C PHE A 64 -17.90 13.94 0.33
N THR A 65 -17.10 14.63 -0.48
CA THR A 65 -17.55 15.77 -1.31
C THR A 65 -18.36 15.32 -2.51
N LYS A 66 -18.03 14.16 -3.09
CA LYS A 66 -18.74 13.59 -4.25
C LYS A 66 -19.95 12.74 -3.89
N ALA A 67 -20.07 12.31 -2.63
CA ALA A 67 -21.21 11.49 -2.21
C ALA A 67 -22.53 12.29 -2.16
N PRO A 68 -23.65 11.71 -2.62
CA PRO A 68 -24.97 12.30 -2.46
C PRO A 68 -25.27 12.54 -0.98
N THR A 69 -25.96 13.63 -0.64
CA THR A 69 -26.25 14.05 0.74
C THR A 69 -26.86 12.92 1.59
N ASN A 70 -27.78 12.14 1.02
CA ASN A 70 -28.46 11.04 1.71
C ASN A 70 -27.67 9.72 1.74
N MET A 71 -26.52 9.64 1.06
CA MET A 71 -25.74 8.40 0.89
C MET A 71 -24.27 8.51 1.36
N ARG A 72 -23.88 9.62 1.98
CA ARG A 72 -22.49 9.84 2.46
C ARG A 72 -21.96 8.69 3.31
N SER A 73 -22.77 8.20 4.27
CA SER A 73 -22.39 7.08 5.13
C SER A 73 -22.12 5.80 4.34
N LEU A 74 -22.90 5.53 3.28
CA LEU A 74 -22.72 4.35 2.44
C LEU A 74 -21.45 4.45 1.57
N VAL A 75 -21.18 5.61 0.98
CA VAL A 75 -19.96 5.80 0.17
C VAL A 75 -18.71 5.68 1.04
N MET A 76 -18.75 6.23 2.25
CA MET A 76 -17.65 6.11 3.21
C MET A 76 -17.45 4.68 3.73
N SER A 77 -18.53 3.93 3.95
CA SER A 77 -18.40 2.53 4.36
C SER A 77 -17.79 1.65 3.27
N VAL A 78 -18.09 1.91 1.99
CA VAL A 78 -17.44 1.25 0.85
C VAL A 78 -15.94 1.57 0.82
N PHE A 79 -15.53 2.81 1.11
CA PHE A 79 -14.11 3.16 1.21
C PHE A 79 -13.37 2.31 2.26
N PHE A 80 -13.91 2.23 3.48
CA PHE A 80 -13.30 1.40 4.53
C PHE A 80 -13.38 -0.10 4.24
N PHE A 81 -14.42 -0.56 3.55
CA PHE A 81 -14.53 -1.95 3.11
C PHE A 81 -13.39 -2.33 2.14
N MET A 82 -12.95 -1.41 1.27
CA MET A 82 -11.78 -1.64 0.42
C MET A 82 -10.50 -1.81 1.25
N SER A 83 -10.33 -1.09 2.35
CA SER A 83 -9.22 -1.30 3.28
C SER A 83 -9.27 -2.68 3.93
N ALA A 84 -10.47 -3.16 4.31
CA ALA A 84 -10.64 -4.51 4.85
C ALA A 84 -10.32 -5.59 3.80
N ALA A 85 -10.75 -5.40 2.55
CA ALA A 85 -10.40 -6.28 1.44
C ALA A 85 -8.88 -6.31 1.19
N SER A 86 -8.22 -5.14 1.24
CA SER A 86 -6.77 -5.04 1.16
C SER A 86 -6.06 -5.81 2.27
N ALA A 87 -6.56 -5.73 3.51
CA ALA A 87 -6.01 -6.50 4.64
C ALA A 87 -6.18 -8.01 4.44
N ALA A 88 -7.35 -8.45 3.97
CA ALA A 88 -7.61 -9.87 3.69
C ALA A 88 -6.70 -10.42 2.59
N ILE A 89 -6.43 -9.64 1.55
CA ILE A 89 -5.43 -9.99 0.53
C ILE A 89 -4.04 -10.06 1.17
N GLY A 90 -3.68 -9.12 2.04
CA GLY A 90 -2.41 -9.14 2.78
C GLY A 90 -2.19 -10.43 3.57
N GLU A 91 -3.22 -10.94 4.24
CA GLU A 91 -3.17 -12.22 4.96
C GLU A 91 -2.87 -13.41 4.03
N ALA A 92 -3.38 -13.39 2.79
CA ALA A 92 -3.07 -14.43 1.82
C ALA A 92 -1.57 -14.48 1.44
N PHE A 93 -0.84 -13.36 1.56
CA PHE A 93 0.59 -13.28 1.29
C PHE A 93 1.47 -13.60 2.52
N VAL A 94 0.90 -13.92 3.68
CA VAL A 94 1.66 -14.22 4.91
C VAL A 94 2.61 -15.41 4.72
N SER A 95 2.21 -16.44 3.96
CA SER A 95 3.08 -17.58 3.66
C SER A 95 4.36 -17.22 2.88
N LEU A 96 4.35 -16.07 2.19
CA LEU A 96 5.51 -15.55 1.46
C LEU A 96 6.46 -14.73 2.35
N SER A 97 6.08 -14.51 3.61
CA SER A 97 6.90 -13.82 4.63
C SER A 97 7.97 -14.70 5.27
N LEU A 98 8.20 -15.90 4.74
CA LEU A 98 9.25 -16.82 5.19
C LEU A 98 10.57 -16.54 4.46
N ASP A 99 11.70 -16.69 5.14
CA ASP A 99 13.01 -16.72 4.48
C ASP A 99 13.08 -17.92 3.52
N PRO A 100 13.58 -17.78 2.28
CA PRO A 100 14.26 -16.63 1.65
C PRO A 100 13.35 -15.76 0.74
N LEU A 101 12.03 -15.95 0.82
CA LEU A 101 11.04 -15.38 -0.11
C LEU A 101 10.68 -13.92 0.20
N LEU A 102 11.26 -13.34 1.27
CA LEU A 102 10.93 -11.99 1.71
C LEU A 102 11.24 -10.90 0.67
N VAL A 103 12.36 -11.04 -0.06
CA VAL A 103 12.69 -10.11 -1.17
C VAL A 103 11.63 -10.21 -2.27
N TRP A 104 11.20 -11.42 -2.61
CA TRP A 104 10.15 -11.65 -3.60
C TRP A 104 8.80 -11.09 -3.14
N ASN A 105 8.47 -11.20 -1.85
CA ASN A 105 7.25 -10.61 -1.30
C ASN A 105 7.20 -9.09 -1.49
N TYR A 106 8.29 -8.39 -1.15
CA TYR A 106 8.38 -6.94 -1.36
C TYR A 106 8.42 -6.54 -2.84
N ALA A 107 9.07 -7.35 -3.69
CA ALA A 107 9.13 -7.10 -5.12
C ALA A 107 7.77 -7.26 -5.79
N ILE A 108 7.04 -8.36 -5.52
CA ILE A 108 5.69 -8.59 -6.06
C ILE A 108 4.74 -7.50 -5.59
N SER A 109 4.77 -7.14 -4.31
CA SER A 109 3.95 -6.04 -3.76
C SER A 109 4.25 -4.70 -4.45
N ALA A 110 5.52 -4.43 -4.78
CA ALA A 110 5.88 -3.22 -5.52
C ALA A 110 5.35 -3.23 -6.96
N ILE A 111 5.43 -4.37 -7.65
CA ILE A 111 4.95 -4.53 -9.03
C ILE A 111 3.42 -4.40 -9.07
N LEU A 112 2.70 -5.08 -8.17
CA LEU A 112 1.24 -5.01 -8.09
C LEU A 112 0.78 -3.57 -7.81
N ALA A 113 1.44 -2.86 -6.89
CA ALA A 113 1.12 -1.45 -6.62
C ALA A 113 1.37 -0.54 -7.83
N ALA A 114 2.48 -0.74 -8.56
CA ALA A 114 2.78 0.03 -9.76
C ALA A 114 1.78 -0.22 -10.88
N VAL A 115 1.47 -1.49 -11.16
CA VAL A 115 0.47 -1.87 -12.17
C VAL A 115 -0.91 -1.36 -11.78
N GLY A 116 -1.32 -1.53 -10.52
CA GLY A 116 -2.59 -1.02 -10.00
C GLY A 116 -2.71 0.50 -10.14
N GLY A 117 -1.66 1.24 -9.79
CA GLY A 117 -1.62 2.70 -9.95
C GLY A 117 -1.70 3.15 -11.40
N ILE A 118 -1.00 2.48 -12.31
CA ILE A 118 -1.06 2.78 -13.76
C ILE A 118 -2.46 2.50 -14.31
N LEU A 119 -3.04 1.33 -13.99
CA LEU A 119 -4.38 0.96 -14.43
C LEU A 119 -5.44 1.93 -13.89
N PHE A 120 -5.33 2.30 -12.61
CA PHE A 120 -6.20 3.29 -11.99
C PHE A 120 -6.11 4.64 -12.72
N TRP A 121 -4.90 5.14 -12.98
CA TRP A 121 -4.71 6.39 -13.70
C TRP A 121 -5.31 6.33 -15.12
N ILE A 122 -5.11 5.22 -15.85
CA ILE A 122 -5.69 5.05 -17.18
C ILE A 122 -7.23 5.01 -17.14
N ALA A 123 -7.81 4.37 -16.13
CA ALA A 123 -9.26 4.27 -15.98
C ALA A 123 -9.90 5.63 -15.63
N VAL A 124 -9.26 6.41 -14.74
CA VAL A 124 -9.87 7.61 -14.16
C VAL A 124 -9.47 8.90 -14.87
N ARG A 125 -8.37 8.96 -15.63
CA ARG A 125 -7.90 10.18 -16.34
C ARG A 125 -8.96 10.86 -17.20
N LYS A 126 -9.90 10.10 -17.77
CA LYS A 126 -10.99 10.68 -18.56
C LYS A 126 -12.01 11.38 -17.66
N LEU A 127 -12.36 10.74 -16.55
CA LEU A 127 -13.30 11.28 -15.56
C LEU A 127 -12.73 12.53 -14.89
N ASP A 128 -11.42 12.52 -14.62
CA ASP A 128 -10.65 13.66 -14.12
C ASP A 128 -10.76 14.87 -15.07
N SER A 129 -10.61 14.65 -16.39
CA SER A 129 -10.76 15.72 -17.39
C SER A 129 -12.17 16.31 -17.51
N GLU A 130 -13.18 15.58 -17.06
CA GLU A 130 -14.58 15.97 -17.07
C GLU A 130 -15.06 16.50 -15.70
N GLU A 131 -14.18 16.49 -14.69
CA GLU A 131 -14.54 16.77 -13.31
C GLU A 131 -15.11 18.19 -13.13
N ASP A 132 -14.47 19.21 -13.70
CA ASP A 132 -14.94 20.60 -13.63
C ASP A 132 -16.34 20.76 -14.23
N LYS A 133 -16.64 20.02 -15.30
CA LYS A 133 -17.96 20.07 -15.93
C LYS A 133 -19.01 19.43 -15.03
N LEU A 134 -18.68 18.27 -14.45
CA LEU A 134 -19.55 17.53 -13.54
C LEU A 134 -19.84 18.28 -12.25
N ASN A 135 -18.84 18.99 -11.70
CA ASN A 135 -18.97 19.83 -10.51
C ASN A 135 -19.89 21.04 -10.72
N ASN A 136 -19.95 21.56 -11.95
CA ASN A 136 -20.79 22.71 -12.32
C ASN A 136 -22.22 22.33 -12.72
N LEU A 137 -22.60 21.04 -12.65
CA LEU A 137 -23.97 20.62 -12.91
C LEU A 137 -24.89 21.03 -11.75
N THR A 138 -26.11 21.46 -12.07
CA THR A 138 -27.11 21.83 -11.08
C THR A 138 -27.48 20.61 -10.23
N SER A 139 -27.59 20.78 -8.91
CA SER A 139 -27.98 19.71 -8.00
C SER A 139 -29.35 19.16 -8.37
N GLY A 140 -29.43 17.84 -8.58
CA GLY A 140 -30.68 17.17 -8.92
C GLY A 140 -31.70 17.29 -7.79
N HIS A 141 -32.82 17.98 -8.05
CA HIS A 141 -33.97 18.01 -7.16
C HIS A 141 -34.86 16.79 -7.42
N PHE A 142 -35.10 15.97 -6.39
CA PHE A 142 -36.17 14.98 -6.41
C PHE A 142 -37.49 15.72 -6.18
N GLU A 143 -38.26 15.97 -7.24
CA GLU A 143 -39.67 16.32 -7.08
C GLU A 143 -40.44 15.08 -6.60
N SER A 144 -40.85 15.08 -5.33
CA SER A 144 -41.85 14.14 -4.85
C SER A 144 -43.17 14.48 -5.53
N LYS A 145 -43.66 13.56 -6.37
CA LYS A 145 -45.05 13.58 -6.81
C LYS A 145 -45.99 13.28 -5.66
#